data_AF-A0A9W6XXU0-F1
#
_entry.id   AF-A0A9W6XXU0-F1
#
_cell.length_a   1.000
_cell.length_b   1.000
_cell.length_c   1.000
_cell.angle_alpha   90.00
_cell.angle_beta   90.00
_cell.angle_gamma   90.00
#
_symmetry.space_group_name_H-M   'P 1'
#
loop_
_entity.id
_entity.type
_entity.pdbx_description
1 polymer ?
#
loop_
_entity_poly.entity_id
_entity_poly.type
_entity_poly.pdbx_seq_one_letter_code
_entity_poly.pdbx_strand_id
1 'polypeptide(L)'
;MVVLGPSFSGKNNLCLFILKNSPHVFAHLTIIARNPHQELYEYLRDKLEDFITFADPDTPPSVDQVRHTPISSNKPELVIIDDFSNDRLLQKNIFSHYYTRGRHFKLSTIFLSHSYFATDKMIRLNSEIVAILRANSKRDLQMIVRDFNINGIDDIKIMVAYNKAISRGKGQILLVDSVKSQLRYNFNQVINPDDL
;
A
#
# COMPACT_ATOMS: atom_id res chain seq x y z
N MET A 1 1.64 3.96 -1.70
CA MET A 1 0.27 3.44 -1.51
C MET A 1 0.21 2.67 -0.20
N VAL A 2 -0.82 2.87 0.62
CA VAL A 2 -1.09 2.00 1.78
C VAL A 2 -2.21 1.03 1.43
N VAL A 3 -2.05 -0.25 1.76
CA VAL A 3 -3.14 -1.23 1.69
C VAL A 3 -3.57 -1.57 3.12
N LEU A 4 -4.80 -1.22 3.47
CA LEU A 4 -5.37 -1.42 4.80
C LEU A 4 -6.21 -2.69 4.86
N GLY A 5 -5.86 -3.59 5.77
CA GLY A 5 -6.61 -4.80 6.04
C GLY A 5 -6.02 -5.63 7.20
N PRO A 6 -6.83 -6.28 8.05
CA PRO A 6 -6.32 -7.27 9.01
C PRO A 6 -5.66 -8.46 8.30
N SER A 7 -5.10 -9.38 9.08
CA SER A 7 -4.69 -10.69 8.59
C SER A 7 -5.83 -11.37 7.82
N PHE A 8 -5.49 -12.11 6.76
CA PHE A 8 -6.45 -12.81 5.88
C PHE A 8 -7.46 -11.95 5.09
N SER A 9 -7.37 -10.62 5.14
CA SER A 9 -8.23 -9.71 4.37
C SER A 9 -7.95 -9.69 2.86
N GLY A 10 -6.82 -10.24 2.42
CA GLY A 10 -6.42 -10.29 1.01
C GLY A 10 -5.38 -9.25 0.58
N LYS A 11 -4.66 -8.61 1.52
CA LYS A 11 -3.60 -7.63 1.21
C LYS A 11 -2.60 -8.17 0.19
N ASN A 12 -2.05 -9.36 0.45
CA ASN A 12 -1.04 -9.96 -0.42
C ASN A 12 -1.65 -10.31 -1.79
N ASN A 13 -2.90 -10.77 -1.84
CA ASN A 13 -3.62 -11.02 -3.10
C ASN A 13 -3.81 -9.73 -3.92
N LEU A 14 -4.07 -8.59 -3.27
CA LEU A 14 -4.15 -7.31 -3.96
C LEU A 14 -2.80 -6.91 -4.55
N CYS A 15 -1.69 -7.12 -3.82
CA CYS A 15 -0.35 -6.91 -4.38
C CYS A 15 -0.07 -7.79 -5.59
N LEU A 16 -0.40 -9.08 -5.51
CA LEU A 16 -0.29 -9.99 -6.66
C LEU A 16 -1.11 -9.52 -7.85
N PHE A 17 -2.33 -9.05 -7.60
CA PHE A 17 -3.18 -8.49 -8.63
C PHE A 17 -2.52 -7.27 -9.30
N ILE A 18 -1.96 -6.35 -8.50
CA ILE A 18 -1.24 -5.17 -9.01
C ILE A 18 -0.03 -5.60 -9.87
N LEU A 19 0.78 -6.53 -9.37
CA LEU A 19 1.94 -7.06 -10.09
C LEU A 19 1.55 -7.69 -11.43
N LYS A 20 0.54 -8.57 -11.42
CA LYS A 20 0.05 -9.25 -12.62
C LYS A 20 -0.53 -8.29 -13.66
N ASN A 21 -1.15 -7.20 -13.22
CA ASN A 21 -1.76 -6.20 -14.11
C ASN A 21 -0.83 -5.03 -14.45
N SER A 22 0.43 -5.08 -14.01
CA SER A 22 1.45 -4.07 -14.34
C SER A 22 2.65 -4.70 -15.09
N PRO A 23 2.42 -5.52 -16.15
CA PRO A 23 3.52 -6.15 -16.85
C PRO A 23 4.43 -5.10 -17.47
N HIS A 24 5.74 -5.30 -17.36
CA HIS A 24 6.79 -4.42 -17.90
C HIS A 24 6.80 -2.98 -17.35
N VAL A 25 6.05 -2.69 -16.27
CA VAL A 25 6.08 -1.38 -15.62
C VAL A 25 7.32 -1.23 -14.75
N PHE A 26 7.60 -2.22 -13.91
CA PHE A 26 8.70 -2.17 -12.95
C PHE A 26 9.94 -2.89 -13.50
N ALA A 27 11.12 -2.33 -13.21
CA ALA A 27 12.40 -2.96 -13.54
C ALA A 27 12.84 -4.02 -12.54
N HIS A 28 12.37 -3.92 -11.29
CA HIS A 28 12.67 -4.86 -10.22
C HIS A 28 11.58 -4.81 -9.13
N LEU A 29 11.43 -5.91 -8.40
CA LEU A 29 10.56 -6.03 -7.22
C LEU A 29 11.39 -6.34 -5.97
N THR A 30 11.30 -5.49 -4.95
CA THR A 30 11.87 -5.78 -3.63
C THR A 30 10.76 -6.02 -2.62
N ILE A 31 10.80 -7.16 -1.93
CA ILE A 31 9.90 -7.47 -0.81
C ILE A 31 10.68 -7.35 0.50
N ILE A 32 10.21 -6.47 1.37
CA ILE A 32 10.67 -6.30 2.74
C ILE A 32 9.56 -6.84 3.64
N ALA A 33 9.67 -8.10 4.06
CA ALA A 33 8.63 -8.77 4.83
C ALA A 33 9.20 -9.31 6.14
N ARG A 34 8.46 -9.16 7.24
CA ARG A 34 8.84 -9.74 8.54
C ARG A 34 9.02 -11.25 8.48
N ASN A 35 8.16 -11.93 7.72
CA ASN A 35 8.26 -13.35 7.41
C ASN A 35 8.48 -13.55 5.90
N PRO A 36 9.74 -13.61 5.44
CA PRO A 36 10.03 -13.74 4.01
C PRO A 36 9.78 -15.15 3.45
N HIS A 37 9.66 -16.18 4.30
CA HIS A 37 9.62 -17.61 3.90
C HIS A 37 8.22 -18.24 3.90
N GLN A 38 7.19 -17.44 3.62
CA GLN A 38 5.83 -17.96 3.49
C GLN A 38 5.55 -18.47 2.06
N GLU A 39 4.61 -19.42 1.94
CA GLU A 39 4.28 -20.14 0.70
C GLU A 39 4.14 -19.22 -0.53
N LEU A 40 3.40 -18.11 -0.37
CA LEU A 40 3.20 -17.16 -1.47
C LEU A 40 4.52 -16.51 -1.94
N TYR A 41 5.41 -16.22 -1.02
CA TYR A 41 6.69 -15.58 -1.31
C TYR A 41 7.66 -16.56 -1.94
N GLU A 42 7.67 -17.82 -1.50
CA GLU A 42 8.44 -18.87 -2.18
C GLU A 42 7.91 -19.10 -3.61
N TYR A 43 6.59 -19.09 -3.80
CA TYR A 43 5.99 -19.12 -5.15
C TYR A 43 6.43 -17.92 -6.02
N LEU A 44 6.46 -16.72 -5.45
CA LEU A 44 6.93 -15.53 -6.18
C LEU A 44 8.43 -15.60 -6.51
N ARG A 45 9.27 -16.14 -5.61
CA ARG A 45 10.70 -16.36 -5.90
C ARG A 45 10.87 -17.30 -7.08
N ASP A 46 10.18 -18.43 -7.07
CA ASP A 46 10.22 -19.40 -8.17
C ASP A 46 9.77 -18.79 -9.50
N LYS A 47 8.73 -17.94 -9.48
CA LYS A 47 8.15 -17.39 -10.72
C LYS A 47 8.86 -16.17 -11.28
N LEU A 48 9.50 -15.39 -10.43
CA LEU A 48 10.11 -14.11 -10.81
C LEU A 48 11.64 -14.18 -10.83
N GLU A 49 12.25 -15.20 -10.23
CA GLU A 49 13.69 -15.45 -10.25
C GLU A 49 14.48 -14.16 -9.94
N ASP A 50 15.38 -13.75 -10.84
CA ASP A 50 16.23 -12.57 -10.68
C ASP A 50 15.49 -11.23 -10.64
N PHE A 51 14.21 -11.20 -11.03
CA PHE A 51 13.39 -9.98 -10.99
C PHE A 51 12.93 -9.61 -9.58
N ILE A 52 13.00 -10.54 -8.62
CA ILE A 52 12.55 -10.31 -7.24
C ILE A 52 13.70 -10.46 -6.25
N THR A 53 13.73 -9.59 -5.24
CA THR A 53 14.64 -9.71 -4.09
C THR A 53 13.88 -9.63 -2.78
N PHE A 54 14.21 -10.52 -1.85
CA PHE A 54 13.72 -10.46 -0.49
C PHE A 54 14.81 -9.86 0.40
N ALA A 55 14.49 -8.75 1.06
CA ALA A 55 15.39 -8.13 2.01
C ALA A 55 15.46 -8.95 3.31
N ASP A 56 16.60 -8.88 3.99
CA ASP A 56 16.73 -9.37 5.36
C ASP A 56 15.76 -8.61 6.29
N PRO A 57 14.84 -9.31 6.98
CA PRO A 57 13.88 -8.68 7.89
C PRO A 57 14.52 -8.00 9.11
N ASP A 58 15.71 -8.43 9.51
CA ASP A 58 16.44 -7.88 10.66
C ASP A 58 17.25 -6.65 10.29
N THR A 59 17.63 -6.53 9.02
CA THR A 59 18.33 -5.37 8.46
C THR A 59 17.66 -4.80 7.21
N PRO A 60 16.42 -4.26 7.32
CA PRO A 60 15.73 -3.69 6.16
C PRO A 60 16.55 -2.58 5.48
N PRO A 61 16.70 -2.60 4.14
CA PRO A 61 17.53 -1.64 3.44
C PRO A 61 16.95 -0.23 3.56
N SER A 62 17.83 0.76 3.56
CA SER A 62 17.41 2.15 3.40
C SER A 62 16.97 2.44 1.97
N VAL A 63 16.26 3.55 1.77
CA VAL A 63 15.83 4.02 0.44
C VAL A 63 16.99 4.21 -0.54
N ASP A 64 18.18 4.52 -0.02
CA ASP A 64 19.40 4.77 -0.81
C ASP A 64 20.09 3.46 -1.26
N GLN A 65 19.74 2.32 -0.63
CA GLN A 65 20.40 1.02 -0.83
C GLN A 65 19.51 -0.02 -1.53
N VAL A 66 18.19 0.20 -1.56
CA VAL A 66 17.21 -0.79 -2.03
C VAL A 66 17.19 -0.99 -3.55
N ARG A 67 17.73 -0.03 -4.30
CA ARG A 67 17.57 0.02 -5.76
C ARG A 67 18.54 -0.94 -6.45
N HIS A 68 18.03 -1.73 -7.39
CA HIS A 68 18.81 -2.75 -8.11
C HIS A 68 19.32 -2.27 -9.47
N THR A 69 18.65 -1.30 -10.09
CA THR A 69 19.06 -0.73 -11.37
C THR A 69 19.67 0.67 -11.22
N PRO A 70 20.61 1.06 -12.08
CA PRO A 70 21.13 2.44 -12.08
C PRO A 70 19.99 3.46 -12.20
N ILE A 71 20.08 4.55 -11.44
CA ILE A 71 19.08 5.63 -11.49
C ILE A 71 18.96 6.25 -12.89
N SER A 72 20.06 6.22 -13.66
CA SER A 72 20.13 6.66 -15.05
C SER A 72 19.23 5.86 -16.01
N SER A 73 18.81 4.64 -15.63
CA SER A 73 17.88 3.85 -16.43
C SER A 73 16.48 4.47 -16.50
N ASN A 74 16.14 5.37 -15.56
CA ASN A 74 14.83 6.03 -15.42
C ASN A 74 13.63 5.06 -15.34
N LYS A 75 13.88 3.77 -15.07
CA LYS A 75 12.81 2.77 -14.89
C LYS A 75 12.37 2.72 -13.42
N PRO A 76 11.07 2.64 -13.12
CA PRO A 76 10.62 2.54 -11.74
C PRO A 76 10.88 1.14 -11.17
N GLU A 77 11.07 1.04 -9.87
CA GLU A 77 11.13 -0.23 -9.13
C GLU A 77 10.02 -0.27 -8.08
N LEU A 78 9.51 -1.46 -7.78
CA LEU A 78 8.44 -1.64 -6.80
C LEU A 78 9.00 -2.20 -5.50
N VAL A 79 8.68 -1.54 -4.39
CA VAL A 79 9.00 -1.99 -3.04
C VAL A 79 7.71 -2.33 -2.30
N ILE A 80 7.60 -3.55 -1.78
CA ILE A 80 6.48 -3.98 -0.94
C ILE A 80 6.99 -4.19 0.48
N ILE A 81 6.39 -3.50 1.45
CA ILE A 81 6.70 -3.63 2.86
C ILE A 81 5.52 -4.35 3.54
N ASP A 82 5.76 -5.54 4.06
CA ASP A 82 4.74 -6.42 4.63
C ASP A 82 5.01 -6.80 6.10
N ASP A 83 3.94 -6.82 6.87
CA ASP A 83 3.90 -7.24 8.28
C ASP A 83 4.82 -6.45 9.24
N PHE A 84 5.08 -5.18 8.93
CA PHE A 84 5.80 -4.24 9.81
C PHE A 84 4.88 -3.24 10.52
N SER A 85 3.57 -3.49 10.54
CA SER A 85 2.55 -2.58 11.11
C SER A 85 2.77 -2.25 12.59
N ASN A 86 3.42 -3.14 13.34
CA ASN A 86 3.67 -2.96 14.78
C ASN A 86 5.04 -2.32 15.07
N ASP A 87 5.91 -2.17 14.07
CA ASP A 87 7.29 -1.72 14.24
C ASP A 87 7.45 -0.22 14.07
N ARG A 88 7.07 0.51 15.13
CA ARG A 88 7.07 1.97 15.13
C ARG A 88 8.43 2.58 14.79
N LEU A 89 9.53 1.99 15.26
CA LEU A 89 10.88 2.51 15.00
C LEU A 89 11.28 2.35 13.54
N LEU A 90 11.06 1.16 12.95
CA LEU A 90 11.36 0.93 11.53
C LEU A 90 10.45 1.77 10.63
N GLN A 91 9.16 1.88 10.96
CA GLN A 91 8.25 2.76 10.23
C GLN A 91 8.72 4.21 10.23
N LYS A 92 9.07 4.74 11.40
CA LYS A 92 9.50 6.14 11.55
C LYS A 92 10.85 6.40 10.90
N ASN A 93 11.84 5.54 11.12
CA ASN A 93 13.25 5.84 10.80
C ASN A 93 13.69 5.28 9.43
N ILE A 94 12.96 4.32 8.86
CA ILE A 94 13.32 3.67 7.60
C ILE A 94 12.17 3.77 6.60
N PHE A 95 11.01 3.19 6.90
CA PHE A 95 9.94 3.05 5.90
C PHE A 95 9.29 4.38 5.52
N SER A 96 9.26 5.37 6.42
CA SER A 96 8.82 6.73 6.11
C SER A 96 9.67 7.39 5.00
N HIS A 97 10.95 7.03 4.88
CA HIS A 97 11.84 7.58 3.85
C HIS A 97 11.50 7.08 2.46
N TYR A 98 10.90 5.89 2.33
CA TYR A 98 10.39 5.40 1.05
C TYR A 98 9.24 6.28 0.53
N TYR A 99 8.42 6.82 1.43
CA TYR A 99 7.29 7.68 1.07
C TYR A 99 7.70 9.14 0.83
N THR A 100 8.72 9.63 1.54
CA THR A 100 9.16 11.03 1.42
C THR A 100 10.22 11.23 0.34
N ARG A 101 11.18 10.29 0.23
CA ARG A 101 12.34 10.38 -0.67
C ARG A 101 12.29 9.38 -1.83
N GLY A 102 11.55 8.27 -1.71
CA GLY A 102 11.56 7.18 -2.69
C GLY A 102 11.25 7.61 -4.14
N ARG A 103 10.40 8.64 -4.32
CA ARG A 103 10.11 9.22 -5.64
C ARG A 103 11.35 9.76 -6.36
N HIS A 104 12.34 10.29 -5.63
CA HIS A 104 13.61 10.76 -6.20
C HIS A 104 14.44 9.60 -6.75
N PHE A 105 14.23 8.41 -6.19
CA PHE A 105 14.85 7.15 -6.60
C PHE A 105 13.94 6.32 -7.51
N LYS A 106 12.86 6.90 -8.05
CA LYS A 106 11.86 6.19 -8.90
C LYS A 106 11.33 4.91 -8.25
N LEU A 107 11.14 4.93 -6.93
CA LEU A 107 10.56 3.82 -6.20
C LEU A 107 9.05 4.04 -6.06
N SER A 108 8.28 3.04 -6.48
CA SER A 108 6.88 2.89 -6.11
C SER A 108 6.82 2.03 -4.86
N THR A 109 6.17 2.50 -3.80
CA THR A 109 6.12 1.77 -2.53
C THR A 109 4.70 1.41 -2.14
N ILE A 110 4.50 0.15 -1.73
CA ILE A 110 3.28 -0.36 -1.14
C ILE A 110 3.57 -0.77 0.31
N PHE A 111 2.84 -0.22 1.28
CA PHE A 111 2.93 -0.61 2.69
C PHE A 111 1.65 -1.34 3.10
N LEU A 112 1.78 -2.59 3.56
CA LEU A 112 0.67 -3.43 3.99
C LEU A 112 0.40 -3.20 5.47
N SER A 113 -0.72 -2.54 5.75
CA SER A 113 -1.06 -2.05 7.08
C SER A 113 -2.24 -2.80 7.70
N HIS A 114 -2.11 -3.13 8.99
CA HIS A 114 -3.22 -3.62 9.83
C HIS A 114 -4.05 -2.50 10.44
N SER A 115 -3.49 -1.29 10.58
CA SER A 115 -4.21 -0.13 11.09
C SER A 115 -3.62 1.14 10.49
N TYR A 116 -4.46 1.89 9.79
CA TYR A 116 -4.09 3.20 9.30
C TYR A 116 -3.81 4.14 10.47
N PHE A 117 -4.62 4.07 11.54
CA PHE A 117 -4.37 4.80 12.79
C PHE A 117 -2.96 4.59 13.36
N ALA A 118 -2.50 3.34 13.41
CA ALA A 118 -1.20 3.00 13.98
C ALA A 118 -0.01 3.21 13.03
N THR A 119 -0.26 3.33 11.72
CA THR A 119 0.78 3.55 10.71
C THR A 119 1.48 4.88 10.95
N ASP A 120 2.80 4.99 10.79
CA ASP A 120 3.52 6.24 11.04
C ASP A 120 2.97 7.44 10.24
N LYS A 121 2.93 8.62 10.87
CA LYS A 121 2.34 9.84 10.30
C LYS A 121 2.98 10.22 8.97
N MET A 122 4.30 10.05 8.83
CA MET A 122 5.00 10.40 7.59
C MET A 122 4.62 9.46 6.45
N ILE A 123 4.38 8.17 6.72
CA ILE A 123 3.87 7.24 5.70
C ILE A 123 2.48 7.66 5.25
N ARG A 124 1.59 7.98 6.21
CA ARG A 124 0.19 8.32 5.93
C ARG A 124 0.03 9.59 5.11
N LEU A 125 0.66 10.69 5.56
CA LEU A 125 0.51 12.00 4.91
C LEU A 125 1.23 12.09 3.57
N ASN A 126 2.19 11.20 3.29
CA ASN A 126 2.87 11.12 2.00
C ASN A 126 2.34 9.96 1.13
N SER A 127 1.25 9.29 1.56
CA SER A 127 0.60 8.28 0.75
C SER A 127 -0.39 8.93 -0.20
N GLU A 128 -0.22 8.70 -1.49
CA GLU A 128 -1.12 9.24 -2.52
C GLU A 128 -2.43 8.46 -2.63
N ILE A 129 -2.38 7.16 -2.30
CA ILE A 129 -3.50 6.22 -2.44
C ILE A 129 -3.58 5.33 -1.20
N VAL A 130 -4.80 5.11 -0.71
CA VAL A 130 -5.12 4.07 0.29
C VAL A 130 -6.13 3.09 -0.30
N ALA A 131 -5.77 1.81 -0.37
CA ALA A 131 -6.69 0.73 -0.70
C ALA A 131 -7.21 0.06 0.58
N ILE A 132 -8.50 0.19 0.85
CA ILE A 132 -9.14 -0.35 2.06
C ILE A 132 -9.86 -1.64 1.69
N LEU A 133 -9.26 -2.79 2.06
CA LEU A 133 -9.93 -4.09 1.99
C LEU A 133 -10.89 -4.25 3.16
N ARG A 134 -10.40 -3.95 4.37
CA ARG A 134 -11.16 -3.96 5.62
C ARG A 134 -10.50 -3.02 6.63
N ALA A 135 -11.26 -2.14 7.24
CA ALA A 135 -10.81 -1.36 8.38
C ALA A 135 -11.05 -2.14 9.68
N ASN A 136 -10.07 -2.18 10.57
CA ASN A 136 -10.21 -2.81 11.89
C ASN A 136 -11.03 -1.94 12.86
N SER A 137 -11.06 -0.62 12.63
CA SER A 137 -11.77 0.31 13.48
C SER A 137 -12.39 1.45 12.67
N LYS A 138 -13.45 2.06 13.20
CA LYS A 138 -13.98 3.33 12.67
C LYS A 138 -12.92 4.43 12.69
N ARG A 139 -12.02 4.40 13.68
CA ARG A 139 -10.92 5.36 13.85
C ARG A 139 -9.98 5.38 12.64
N ASP A 140 -9.73 4.23 12.02
CA ASP A 140 -8.93 4.19 10.79
C ASP A 140 -9.59 5.02 9.68
N LEU A 141 -10.89 4.85 9.46
CA LEU A 141 -11.65 5.55 8.42
C LEU A 141 -11.73 7.06 8.69
N GLN A 142 -12.03 7.45 9.92
CA GLN A 142 -12.06 8.86 10.32
C GLN A 142 -10.70 9.55 10.12
N MET A 143 -9.61 8.85 10.41
CA MET A 143 -8.29 9.42 10.21
C MET A 143 -7.94 9.53 8.73
N ILE A 144 -8.37 8.58 7.89
CA ILE A 144 -8.23 8.69 6.43
C ILE A 144 -8.96 9.92 5.90
N VAL A 145 -10.20 10.18 6.33
CA VAL A 145 -10.96 11.38 5.92
C VAL A 145 -10.19 12.66 6.27
N ARG A 146 -9.64 12.74 7.47
CA ARG A 146 -8.85 13.90 7.93
C ARG A 146 -7.54 14.07 7.17
N ASP A 147 -6.80 12.98 6.95
CA ASP A 147 -5.49 13.02 6.31
C ASP A 147 -5.61 13.33 4.80
N PHE A 148 -6.68 12.87 4.13
CA PHE A 148 -6.88 13.06 2.69
C PHE A 148 -7.74 14.28 2.31
N ASN A 149 -8.63 14.72 3.20
CA ASN A 149 -9.53 15.87 3.01
C ASN A 149 -10.22 15.89 1.64
N ILE A 150 -10.90 14.79 1.27
CA ILE A 150 -11.60 14.67 -0.01
C ILE A 150 -12.86 15.53 0.01
N ASN A 151 -12.99 16.42 -0.98
CA ASN A 151 -14.14 17.31 -1.10
C ASN A 151 -15.47 16.54 -1.10
N GLY A 152 -16.39 16.97 -0.24
CA GLY A 152 -17.74 16.39 -0.13
C GLY A 152 -17.81 15.04 0.58
N ILE A 153 -16.69 14.54 1.13
CA ILE A 153 -16.63 13.29 1.90
C ILE A 153 -16.36 13.60 3.38
N ASP A 154 -17.31 13.23 4.22
CA ASP A 154 -17.19 13.30 5.68
C ASP A 154 -17.10 11.90 6.31
N ASP A 155 -17.04 11.86 7.65
CA ASP A 155 -17.02 10.63 8.45
C ASP A 155 -18.24 9.71 8.19
N ILE A 156 -19.40 10.26 7.81
CA ILE A 156 -20.61 9.47 7.54
C ILE A 156 -20.50 8.85 6.15
N LYS A 157 -20.20 9.67 5.13
CA LYS A 157 -20.09 9.24 3.74
C LYS A 157 -18.98 8.22 3.52
N ILE A 158 -17.83 8.37 4.19
CA ILE A 158 -16.76 7.35 4.11
C ILE A 158 -17.24 6.00 4.66
N MET A 159 -18.05 6.01 5.73
CA MET A 159 -18.60 4.79 6.32
C MET A 159 -19.62 4.13 5.40
N VAL A 160 -20.50 4.92 4.76
CA VAL A 160 -21.45 4.41 3.76
C VAL A 160 -20.71 3.80 2.57
N ALA A 161 -19.74 4.54 2.01
CA ALA A 161 -18.91 4.07 0.91
C ALA A 161 -18.18 2.77 1.27
N TYR A 162 -17.56 2.73 2.46
CA TYR A 162 -16.86 1.55 2.96
C TYR A 162 -17.79 0.35 3.08
N ASN A 163 -18.93 0.49 3.77
CA ASN A 163 -19.91 -0.57 3.96
C ASN A 163 -20.44 -1.12 2.63
N LYS A 164 -20.70 -0.24 1.66
CA LYS A 164 -21.13 -0.62 0.30
C LYS A 164 -20.03 -1.27 -0.53
N ALA A 165 -18.75 -0.98 -0.27
CA ALA A 165 -17.63 -1.69 -0.91
C ALA A 165 -17.53 -3.12 -0.37
N ILE A 166 -17.52 -3.27 0.95
CA ILE A 166 -17.28 -4.57 1.60
C ILE A 166 -18.47 -5.53 1.51
N SER A 167 -19.70 -5.03 1.31
CA SER A 167 -20.89 -5.86 1.15
C SER A 167 -20.92 -6.61 -0.19
N ARG A 168 -20.11 -6.18 -1.16
CA ARG A 168 -19.96 -6.83 -2.47
C ARG A 168 -19.10 -8.11 -2.44
N GLY A 169 -18.49 -8.44 -1.29
CA GLY A 169 -17.74 -9.67 -1.09
C GLY A 169 -16.26 -9.48 -0.79
N LYS A 170 -15.55 -10.60 -0.61
CA LYS A 170 -14.10 -10.61 -0.31
C LYS A 170 -13.30 -10.10 -1.52
N GLY A 171 -12.22 -9.35 -1.24
CA GLY A 171 -11.33 -8.81 -2.28
C GLY A 171 -11.80 -7.51 -2.93
N GLN A 172 -12.99 -7.01 -2.55
CA GLN A 172 -13.46 -5.69 -2.95
C GLN A 172 -12.73 -4.62 -2.11
N ILE A 173 -12.36 -3.50 -2.75
CA ILE A 173 -11.69 -2.39 -2.08
C ILE A 173 -12.50 -1.11 -2.18
N LEU A 174 -12.50 -0.33 -1.11
CA LEU A 174 -12.72 1.11 -1.19
C LEU A 174 -11.35 1.76 -1.41
N LEU A 175 -11.17 2.41 -2.56
CA LEU A 175 -9.95 3.11 -2.89
C LEU A 175 -10.12 4.61 -2.59
N VAL A 176 -9.15 5.16 -1.90
CA VAL A 176 -9.05 6.59 -1.57
C VAL A 176 -7.89 7.15 -2.39
N ASP A 177 -8.17 8.11 -3.27
CA ASP A 177 -7.21 8.70 -4.20
C ASP A 177 -7.07 10.20 -3.89
N SER A 178 -5.98 10.60 -3.25
CA SER A 178 -5.70 12.03 -2.96
C SER A 178 -5.37 12.82 -4.22
N VAL A 179 -4.66 12.21 -5.17
CA VAL A 179 -4.16 12.86 -6.38
C VAL A 179 -5.31 13.40 -7.22
N LYS A 180 -6.39 12.63 -7.31
CA LYS A 180 -7.62 13.04 -7.99
C LYS A 180 -8.73 13.47 -7.02
N SER A 181 -8.44 13.53 -5.72
CA SER A 181 -9.38 13.92 -4.66
C SER A 181 -10.74 13.23 -4.78
N GLN A 182 -10.75 11.89 -4.79
CA GLN A 182 -11.98 11.11 -4.98
C GLN A 182 -11.93 9.74 -4.29
N LEU A 183 -13.11 9.15 -4.09
CA LEU A 183 -13.27 7.75 -3.70
C LEU A 183 -13.61 6.89 -4.93
N ARG A 184 -13.19 5.62 -4.89
CA ARG A 184 -13.56 4.62 -5.91
C ARG A 184 -13.93 3.29 -5.29
N TYR A 185 -14.86 2.59 -5.92
CA TYR A 185 -14.96 1.14 -5.77
C TYR A 185 -13.94 0.47 -6.68
N ASN A 186 -13.08 -0.36 -6.10
CA ASN A 186 -11.96 -0.96 -6.82
C ASN A 186 -11.11 0.10 -7.52
N PHE A 187 -10.52 -0.22 -8.67
CA PHE A 187 -9.60 0.70 -9.35
C PHE A 187 -10.31 1.74 -10.23
N ASN A 188 -11.49 1.41 -10.76
CA ASN A 188 -12.06 2.12 -11.93
C ASN A 188 -13.39 2.85 -11.66
N GLN A 189 -14.18 2.43 -10.67
CA GLN A 189 -15.52 2.99 -10.47
C GLN A 189 -15.46 4.18 -9.49
N VAL A 190 -15.39 5.40 -10.01
CA VAL A 190 -15.46 6.63 -9.20
C VAL A 190 -16.83 6.73 -8.50
N ILE A 191 -16.80 7.19 -7.25
CA ILE A 191 -18.00 7.40 -6.44
C ILE A 191 -18.34 8.89 -6.46
N ASN A 192 -19.59 9.21 -6.82
CA ASN A 192 -20.10 10.57 -6.65
C ASN A 192 -20.46 10.79 -5.16
N PRO A 193 -19.90 11.80 -4.48
CA PRO A 193 -20.22 12.10 -3.09
C PRO A 193 -21.70 12.35 -2.81
N ASP A 194 -22.50 12.74 -3.81
CA ASP A 194 -23.94 12.98 -3.65
C ASP A 194 -24.78 11.70 -3.62
N ASP A 195 -24.20 10.56 -4.04
CA ASP A 195 -24.83 9.24 -4.03
C ASP A 195 -24.59 8.46 -2.71
N LEU A 196 -23.96 9.09 -1.72
CA LEU A 196 -23.52 8.51 -0.44
C LEU A 196 -24.32 9.00 0.76
#